data_AF-A0A966PTQ7-F1
#
_entry.id   AF-A0A966PTQ7-F1
#
_cell.length_a   1.000
_cell.length_b   1.000
_cell.length_c   1.000
_cell.angle_alpha   90.00
_cell.angle_beta   90.00
_cell.angle_gamma   90.00
#
_symmetry.space_group_name_H-M   'P 1'
#
loop_
_entity.id
_entity.type
_entity.pdbx_description
1 polymer ?
#
loop_
_entity_poly.entity_id
_entity_poly.type
_entity_poly.pdbx_seq_one_letter_code
_entity_poly.pdbx_strand_id
1 'polypeptide(L)'
;MARRNQGINVKVPRAKVIKALETKLVELNKSWATQSENETKYENARAKWRKDVGKFAIANVAKAENFRTNYRSWNKTLNVDFDLICNENEFPAEPQREYEVLLQHSYTEMKEEIENALRILKMCDDELISTATYGGITKYL
;
A
#
# COMPACT_ATOMS: atom_id res chain seq x y z
N MET A 1 33.64 27.79 -8.55
CA MET A 1 33.11 27.93 -7.17
C MET A 1 31.66 27.48 -7.18
N ALA A 2 31.36 26.37 -6.53
CA ALA A 2 30.01 25.80 -6.50
C ALA A 2 29.04 26.77 -5.79
N ARG A 3 27.93 27.12 -6.45
CA ARG A 3 26.82 27.85 -5.83
C ARG A 3 26.25 26.94 -4.75
N ARG A 4 26.67 27.18 -3.50
CA ARG A 4 26.07 26.60 -2.30
C ARG A 4 24.58 26.92 -2.38
N ASN A 5 23.77 25.88 -2.54
CA ASN A 5 22.31 25.93 -2.59
C ASN A 5 21.83 26.95 -1.55
N GLN A 6 21.48 28.18 -1.98
CA GLN A 6 20.85 29.16 -1.11
C GLN A 6 19.44 28.62 -0.92
N GLY A 7 19.33 27.65 -0.01
CA GLY A 7 18.07 27.06 0.37
C GLY A 7 17.10 28.19 0.68
N ILE A 8 15.90 28.05 0.16
CA ILE A 8 14.76 28.91 0.49
C ILE A 8 14.76 29.06 2.03
N ASN A 9 15.04 30.26 2.54
CA ASN A 9 15.05 30.55 3.98
C ASN A 9 13.71 31.19 4.36
N VAL A 10 12.67 30.37 4.32
CA VAL A 10 11.31 30.77 4.69
C VAL A 10 11.06 30.43 6.15
N LYS A 11 10.72 31.44 6.94
CA LYS A 11 10.24 31.21 8.31
C LYS A 11 8.85 30.57 8.22
N VAL A 12 8.72 29.33 8.68
CA VAL A 12 7.45 28.59 8.63
C VAL A 12 6.75 28.71 9.99
N PRO A 13 5.44 29.04 10.03
CA PRO A 13 4.68 29.10 11.28
C PRO A 13 4.61 27.73 11.97
N ARG A 14 5.08 27.66 13.22
CA ARG A 14 5.12 26.42 14.01
C ARG A 14 3.75 25.75 14.12
N ALA A 15 2.73 26.55 14.39
CA ALA A 15 1.35 26.08 14.54
C ALA A 15 0.82 25.37 13.28
N LYS A 16 1.26 25.76 12.07
CA LYS A 16 0.86 25.09 10.83
C LYS A 16 1.51 23.70 10.71
N VAL A 17 2.80 23.60 11.04
CA VAL A 17 3.54 22.34 10.99
C VAL A 17 3.00 21.34 12.03
N ILE A 18 2.70 21.80 13.25
CA ILE A 18 2.07 20.96 14.28
C ILE A 18 0.73 20.39 13.78
N LYS A 19 -0.15 21.24 13.24
CA LYS A 19 -1.45 20.79 12.72
C LYS A 19 -1.30 19.79 11.57
N ALA A 20 -0.35 20.03 10.67
CA ALA A 20 -0.12 19.15 9.54
C ALA A 20 0.41 17.77 10.01
N LEU A 21 1.34 17.74 10.96
CA LEU A 21 1.84 16.51 11.57
C LEU A 21 0.78 15.75 12.38
N GLU A 22 -0.07 16.45 13.14
CA GLU A 22 -1.20 15.84 13.84
C GLU A 22 -2.18 15.20 12.87
N THR A 23 -2.49 15.89 11.76
CA THR A 23 -3.36 15.35 10.70
C THR A 23 -2.75 14.09 10.09
N LYS A 24 -1.45 14.12 9.77
CA LYS A 24 -0.73 12.98 9.20
C LYS A 24 -0.63 11.79 10.14
N LEU A 25 -0.46 12.02 11.43
CA LEU A 25 -0.47 10.96 12.43
C LEU A 25 -1.85 10.28 12.51
N VAL A 26 -2.94 11.05 12.43
CA VAL A 26 -4.29 10.51 12.37
C VAL A 26 -4.52 9.71 11.09
N GLU A 27 -4.11 10.23 9.94
CA GLU A 27 -4.18 9.52 8.65
C GLU A 27 -3.39 8.20 8.69
N LEU A 28 -2.14 8.22 9.17
CA LEU A 28 -1.27 7.04 9.28
C LEU A 28 -1.91 5.94 10.14
N ASN A 29 -2.42 6.31 11.32
CA ASN A 29 -3.10 5.37 12.21
C ASN A 29 -4.39 4.81 11.58
N LYS A 30 -5.15 5.63 10.87
CA LYS A 30 -6.36 5.21 10.17
C LYS A 30 -6.03 4.24 9.04
N SER A 31 -5.05 4.56 8.20
CA SER A 31 -4.60 3.68 7.11
C SER A 31 -4.15 2.32 7.66
N TRP A 32 -3.32 2.32 8.70
CA TRP A 32 -2.88 1.09 9.38
C TRP A 32 -4.05 0.26 9.93
N ALA A 33 -5.01 0.90 10.62
CA ALA A 33 -6.17 0.20 11.17
C ALA A 33 -7.06 -0.41 10.07
N THR A 34 -7.29 0.32 8.98
CA THR A 34 -8.16 -0.12 7.87
C THR A 34 -7.51 -1.17 6.96
N GLN A 35 -6.18 -1.31 7.00
CA GLN A 35 -5.43 -2.21 6.12
C GLN A 35 -5.85 -3.68 6.27
N SER A 36 -6.06 -4.15 7.50
CA SER A 36 -6.52 -5.53 7.76
C SER A 36 -7.90 -5.80 7.15
N GLU A 37 -8.82 -4.84 7.29
CA GLU A 37 -10.16 -4.96 6.72
C GLU A 37 -10.12 -4.93 5.19
N ASN A 38 -9.25 -4.12 4.59
CA ASN A 38 -9.09 -4.06 3.14
C ASN A 38 -8.45 -5.34 2.58
N GLU A 39 -7.47 -5.92 3.28
CA GLU A 39 -6.87 -7.21 2.90
C GLU A 39 -7.89 -8.35 2.97
N THR A 40 -8.71 -8.40 4.03
CA THR A 40 -9.76 -9.43 4.11
C THR A 40 -10.81 -9.27 3.02
N LYS A 41 -11.21 -8.03 2.67
CA LYS A 41 -12.10 -7.75 1.53
C LYS A 41 -11.48 -8.21 0.21
N TYR A 42 -10.20 -7.90 0.00
CA TYR A 42 -9.45 -8.29 -1.19
C TYR A 42 -9.33 -9.82 -1.31
N GLU A 43 -8.92 -10.53 -0.26
CA GLU A 43 -8.80 -11.99 -0.28
C GLU A 43 -10.15 -12.68 -0.48
N ASN A 44 -11.23 -12.11 0.07
CA ASN A 44 -12.59 -12.59 -0.17
C ASN A 44 -13.02 -12.38 -1.63
N ALA A 45 -12.73 -11.22 -2.22
CA ALA A 45 -12.98 -10.95 -3.63
C ALA A 45 -12.17 -11.91 -4.52
N ARG A 46 -10.89 -12.12 -4.18
CA ARG A 46 -9.99 -13.02 -4.90
C ARG A 46 -10.43 -14.49 -4.78
N ALA A 47 -10.93 -14.90 -3.62
CA ALA A 47 -11.48 -16.24 -3.43
C ALA A 47 -12.75 -16.48 -4.25
N LYS A 48 -13.63 -15.47 -4.37
CA LYS A 48 -14.80 -15.52 -5.27
C LYS A 48 -14.36 -15.58 -6.73
N TRP A 49 -13.46 -14.69 -7.14
CA TRP A 49 -12.90 -14.65 -8.48
C TRP A 49 -12.29 -15.99 -8.89
N ARG A 50 -11.47 -16.63 -8.03
CA ARG A 50 -10.91 -17.97 -8.30
C ARG A 50 -12.00 -19.02 -8.56
N LYS A 51 -13.12 -18.96 -7.82
CA LYS A 51 -14.26 -19.88 -8.03
C LYS A 51 -14.97 -19.60 -9.35
N ASP A 52 -15.12 -18.33 -9.71
CA ASP A 52 -15.80 -17.94 -10.94
C ASP A 52 -14.95 -18.26 -12.19
N VAL A 53 -13.62 -18.06 -12.12
CA VAL A 53 -12.68 -18.53 -13.14
C VAL A 53 -12.74 -20.05 -13.27
N GLY A 54 -12.78 -20.80 -12.16
CA GLY A 54 -12.93 -22.25 -12.20
C GLY A 54 -14.23 -22.70 -12.88
N LYS A 55 -15.37 -22.04 -12.58
CA LYS A 55 -16.64 -22.31 -13.25
C LYS A 55 -16.58 -21.99 -14.74
N PHE A 56 -16.00 -20.85 -15.10
CA PHE A 56 -15.81 -20.45 -16.49
C PHE A 56 -14.95 -21.46 -17.25
N ALA A 57 -13.88 -21.94 -16.63
CA ALA A 57 -12.99 -22.94 -17.22
C ALA A 57 -13.70 -24.29 -17.45
N ILE A 58 -14.46 -24.78 -16.47
CA ILE A 58 -15.25 -26.03 -16.60
C ILE A 58 -16.30 -25.89 -17.71
N ALA A 59 -16.99 -24.75 -17.80
CA ALA A 59 -18.01 -24.51 -18.81
C ALA A 59 -17.45 -24.45 -20.24
N ASN A 60 -16.18 -24.03 -20.39
CA ASN A 60 -15.54 -23.86 -21.69
C ASN A 60 -14.49 -24.93 -22.03
N VAL A 61 -14.29 -25.93 -21.16
CA VAL A 61 -13.25 -26.97 -21.32
C VAL A 61 -13.31 -27.69 -22.66
N ALA A 62 -14.50 -27.84 -23.26
CA ALA A 62 -14.67 -28.48 -24.56
C ALA A 62 -13.99 -27.71 -25.71
N LYS A 63 -13.73 -26.42 -25.53
CA LYS A 63 -13.01 -25.55 -26.47
C LYS A 63 -11.52 -25.41 -26.13
N ALA A 64 -11.07 -26.09 -25.08
CA ALA A 64 -9.70 -25.96 -24.61
C ALA A 64 -8.71 -26.71 -25.52
N GLU A 65 -7.52 -26.16 -25.62
CA GLU A 65 -6.40 -26.73 -26.36
C GLU A 65 -5.22 -26.99 -25.41
N ASN A 66 -4.22 -27.73 -25.88
CA ASN A 66 -2.96 -27.98 -25.15
C ASN A 66 -3.14 -28.51 -23.72
N PHE A 67 -3.90 -29.59 -23.54
CA PHE A 67 -3.97 -30.27 -22.25
C PHE A 67 -2.59 -30.76 -21.81
N ARG A 68 -2.17 -30.28 -20.64
CA ARG A 68 -0.90 -30.60 -20.00
C ARG A 68 -1.17 -31.12 -18.59
N THR A 69 -0.27 -31.96 -18.11
CA THR A 69 -0.39 -32.56 -16.78
C THR A 69 0.94 -32.60 -16.07
N ASN A 70 0.93 -32.30 -14.78
CA ASN A 70 2.10 -32.44 -13.92
C ASN A 70 1.71 -33.19 -12.64
N TYR A 71 2.13 -34.45 -12.56
CA TYR A 71 1.94 -35.29 -11.39
C TYR A 71 3.12 -35.18 -10.44
N ARG A 72 2.83 -34.78 -9.19
CA ARG A 72 3.82 -34.69 -8.11
C ARG A 72 3.63 -35.89 -7.17
N SER A 73 4.55 -36.85 -7.28
CA SER A 73 4.49 -38.11 -6.52
C SER A 73 4.62 -37.93 -5.00
N TRP A 74 5.38 -36.94 -4.54
CA TRP A 74 5.67 -36.71 -3.12
C TRP A 74 4.48 -36.19 -2.31
N ASN A 75 3.49 -35.54 -2.94
CA ASN A 75 2.24 -35.12 -2.30
C ASN A 75 0.98 -35.68 -3.01
N LYS A 76 1.15 -36.60 -3.96
CA LYS A 76 0.07 -37.23 -4.74
C LYS A 76 -0.87 -36.21 -5.42
N THR A 77 -0.34 -35.06 -5.86
CA THR A 77 -1.14 -34.04 -6.54
C THR A 77 -0.96 -34.11 -8.05
N LEU A 78 -2.06 -34.09 -8.81
CA LEU A 78 -2.08 -33.93 -10.26
C LEU A 78 -2.52 -32.51 -10.58
N ASN A 79 -1.66 -31.72 -11.22
CA ASN A 79 -2.05 -30.48 -11.86
C ASN A 79 -2.45 -30.79 -13.31
N VAL A 80 -3.61 -30.29 -13.74
CA VAL A 80 -4.08 -30.32 -15.12
C VAL A 80 -4.30 -28.88 -15.57
N ASP A 81 -3.55 -28.44 -16.57
CA ASP A 81 -3.65 -27.12 -17.18
C ASP A 81 -3.97 -27.24 -18.67
N PHE A 82 -4.71 -26.26 -19.19
CA PHE A 82 -5.15 -26.20 -20.58
C PHE A 82 -5.32 -24.74 -20.99
N ASP A 83 -5.21 -24.48 -22.28
CA ASP A 83 -5.31 -23.15 -22.86
C ASP A 83 -6.76 -22.92 -23.35
N LEU A 84 -7.36 -21.79 -22.96
CA LEU A 84 -8.65 -21.32 -23.48
C LEU A 84 -8.45 -20.05 -24.29
N ILE A 85 -8.73 -20.10 -25.59
CA ILE A 85 -8.70 -18.93 -26.45
C ILE A 85 -10.00 -18.15 -26.24
N CYS A 86 -9.91 -17.01 -25.56
CA CYS A 86 -11.02 -16.10 -25.29
C CYS A 86 -10.54 -14.66 -25.27
N ASN A 87 -11.46 -13.71 -25.45
CA ASN A 87 -11.14 -12.30 -25.35
C ASN A 87 -11.07 -11.86 -23.88
N GLU A 88 -10.32 -10.79 -23.60
CA GLU A 88 -10.11 -10.29 -22.23
C GLU A 88 -11.40 -9.97 -21.47
N ASN A 89 -12.45 -9.55 -22.19
CA ASN A 89 -13.74 -9.19 -21.60
C ASN A 89 -14.68 -10.39 -21.35
N GLU A 90 -14.28 -11.60 -21.75
CA GLU A 90 -15.14 -12.79 -21.69
C GLU A 90 -14.99 -13.58 -20.38
N PHE A 91 -13.96 -13.30 -19.58
CA PHE A 91 -13.71 -13.97 -18.31
C PHE A 91 -13.74 -13.00 -17.12
N PRO A 92 -13.94 -13.49 -15.88
CA PRO A 92 -14.02 -12.63 -14.70
C PRO A 92 -12.73 -11.81 -14.50
N ALA A 93 -12.85 -10.50 -14.36
CA ALA A 93 -11.72 -9.61 -14.09
C ALA A 93 -11.09 -9.90 -12.72
N GLU A 94 -9.76 -9.98 -12.66
CA GLU A 94 -9.05 -10.18 -11.40
C GLU A 94 -9.25 -8.94 -10.50
N PRO A 95 -9.66 -9.13 -9.23
CA PRO A 95 -9.76 -8.01 -8.30
C PRO A 95 -8.37 -7.37 -8.11
N GLN A 96 -8.32 -6.05 -8.10
CA GLN A 96 -7.09 -5.29 -7.88
C GLN A 96 -6.96 -4.88 -6.41
N ARG A 97 -5.72 -4.74 -5.92
CA ARG A 97 -5.44 -4.14 -4.61
C ARG A 97 -5.44 -2.63 -4.73
N GLU A 98 -6.58 -2.01 -4.45
CA GLU A 98 -6.73 -0.55 -4.46
C GLU A 98 -6.36 0.10 -3.11
N TYR A 99 -5.38 -0.44 -2.39
CA TYR A 99 -4.86 0.15 -1.16
C TYR A 99 -3.36 -0.11 -1.03
N GLU A 100 -2.66 0.85 -0.43
CA GLU A 100 -1.26 0.68 -0.08
C GLU A 100 -1.12 -0.19 1.18
N VAL A 101 -0.18 -1.12 1.12
CA VAL A 101 0.18 -1.96 2.26
C VAL A 101 1.30 -1.24 3.00
N LEU A 102 0.97 -0.65 4.15
CA LEU A 102 1.98 -0.20 5.09
C LEU A 102 2.58 -1.44 5.75
N LEU A 103 3.92 -1.52 5.78
CA LEU A 103 4.62 -2.55 6.53
C LEU A 103 4.73 -2.11 7.99
N GLN A 104 4.68 -3.06 8.92
CA GLN A 104 4.68 -2.78 10.36
C GLN A 104 5.85 -1.90 10.80
N HIS A 105 7.07 -2.23 10.36
CA HIS A 105 8.27 -1.45 10.67
C HIS A 105 8.18 0.00 10.17
N SER A 106 7.72 0.22 8.94
CA SER A 106 7.54 1.55 8.36
C SER A 106 6.49 2.35 9.15
N TYR A 107 5.39 1.71 9.55
CA TYR A 107 4.38 2.34 10.39
C TYR A 107 4.95 2.76 11.75
N THR A 108 5.69 1.88 12.43
CA THR A 108 6.28 2.19 13.75
C THR A 108 7.32 3.30 13.65
N GLU A 109 8.20 3.25 12.66
CA GLU A 109 9.22 4.29 12.44
C GLU A 109 8.58 5.65 12.14
N MET A 110 7.65 5.70 11.18
CA MET A 110 6.96 6.95 10.84
C MET A 110 6.20 7.52 12.03
N LYS A 111 5.52 6.68 12.82
CA LYS A 111 4.78 7.11 14.00
C LYS A 111 5.73 7.69 15.06
N GLU A 112 6.80 7.00 15.39
CA GLU A 112 7.78 7.45 16.39
C GLU A 112 8.45 8.76 15.97
N GLU A 113 8.84 8.88 14.70
CA GLU A 113 9.47 10.10 14.18
C GLU A 113 8.50 11.30 14.19
N ILE A 114 7.23 11.11 13.82
CA ILE A 114 6.20 12.16 13.87
C ILE A 114 5.89 12.56 15.33
N GLU A 115 5.76 11.60 16.24
CA GLU A 115 5.51 11.87 17.67
C GLU A 115 6.67 12.62 18.32
N ASN A 116 7.92 12.24 18.01
CA ASN A 116 9.11 12.93 18.48
C ASN A 116 9.19 14.36 17.92
N ALA A 117 8.91 14.55 16.62
CA ALA A 117 8.85 15.88 16.01
C ALA A 117 7.78 16.76 16.66
N LEU A 118 6.58 16.21 16.90
CA LEU A 118 5.50 16.91 17.60
C LEU A 118 5.89 17.29 19.03
N ARG A 119 6.57 16.41 19.77
CA ARG A 119 7.04 16.69 21.13
C ARG A 119 8.01 17.87 21.15
N ILE A 120 9.02 17.86 20.26
CA ILE A 120 10.02 18.94 20.15
C ILE A 120 9.34 20.26 19.77
N LEU A 121 8.43 20.24 18.79
CA LEU A 121 7.73 21.45 18.35
C LEU A 121 6.77 22.01 19.41
N LYS A 122 6.19 21.16 20.27
CA LYS A 122 5.31 21.61 21.36
C LYS A 122 6.07 22.15 22.57
N MET A 123 7.30 21.70 22.80
CA MET A 123 8.19 22.21 23.86
C MET A 123 8.92 23.49 23.46
N CYS A 124 8.95 23.83 22.18
CA CYS A 124 9.61 25.04 21.68
C CYS A 124 8.69 26.25 21.84
N ASP A 125 9.22 27.33 22.43
CA ASP A 125 8.49 28.58 22.63
C ASP A 125 8.46 29.48 21.37
N ASP A 126 9.40 29.29 20.43
CA ASP A 126 9.51 30.11 19.20
C ASP A 126 8.34 29.92 18.22
N GLU A 127 7.69 31.01 17.81
CA GLU A 127 6.53 30.95 16.90
C GLU A 127 6.88 30.48 15.46
N LEU A 128 8.14 30.64 15.06
CA LEU A 128 8.63 30.40 13.71
C LEU A 128 9.77 29.37 13.73
N ILE A 129 9.73 28.42 12.80
CA ILE A 129 10.74 27.37 12.68
C ILE A 129 11.68 27.65 11.49
N SER A 130 12.94 27.24 11.62
CA SER A 130 13.93 27.31 10.54
C SER A 130 13.61 26.35 9.38
N THR A 131 14.13 26.63 8.20
CA THR A 131 13.97 25.75 7.04
C THR A 131 14.73 24.44 7.12
N ALA A 132 15.81 24.38 7.90
CA ALA A 132 16.49 23.13 8.20
C ALA A 132 15.60 22.18 9.01
N THR A 133 14.91 22.73 10.02
CA THR A 133 13.95 21.96 10.83
C THR A 133 12.74 21.54 10.01
N TYR A 134 12.22 22.42 9.15
CA TYR A 134 11.12 22.07 8.24
C TYR A 134 11.51 20.98 7.24
N GLY A 135 12.71 21.06 6.64
CA GLY A 135 13.20 20.07 5.67
C GLY A 135 13.40 18.66 6.24
N GLY A 136 13.68 18.54 7.54
CA GLY A 136 13.71 17.24 8.21
C GLY A 136 12.33 16.62 8.42
N ILE A 137 11.29 17.44 8.46
CA ILE A 137 9.91 17.06 8.78
C ILE A 137 9.06 16.89 7.51
N THR A 138 9.43 17.52 6.39
CA THR A 138 8.68 17.46 5.12
C THR A 138 8.51 16.05 4.56
N LYS A 139 9.35 15.08 4.95
CA LYS A 139 9.16 13.68 4.56
C LYS A 139 7.89 13.04 5.13
N TYR A 140 7.27 13.66 6.14
CA TYR A 140 6.02 13.19 6.76
C TYR A 140 4.78 14.01 6.40
N LEU A 141 4.94 15.10 5.63
CA LEU A 141 3.88 16.01 5.22
C LEU A 141 3.46 15.72 3.77
#